data_AF-A0A3B8SJ33-F1
#
_entry.id   AF-A0A3B8SJ33-F1
#
_cell.length_a   1.000
_cell.length_b   1.000
_cell.length_c   1.000
_cell.angle_alpha   90.00
_cell.angle_beta   90.00
_cell.angle_gamma   90.00
#
_symmetry.space_group_name_H-M   'P 1'
#
loop_
_entity.id
_entity.type
_entity.pdbx_description
1 polymer ?
#
loop_
_entity_poly.entity_id
_entity_poly.type
_entity_poly.pdbx_seq_one_letter_code
_entity_poly.pdbx_strand_id
1 'polypeptide(L)'
;LKSKRKIKKVNIVTSNIPKENLNNIKGTFSQYEINNLLRIIEESYKIMQNTNDIKTLCERYELAMSKIYTLKELELANEYKGNPNADYYISLFTSNYYQLIRRCHDKFLKKVKTKKEKIIEEDNFWKVLSEYVDEYTLQDIKNLN
;
A
#
# COMPACT_ATOMS: atom_id res chain seq x y z
N LEU A 1 16.92 -13.16 21.46
CA LEU A 1 17.15 -13.23 19.99
C LEU A 1 15.82 -13.02 19.28
N LYS A 2 15.55 -11.81 18.77
CA LYS A 2 14.30 -11.51 18.05
C LYS A 2 14.44 -12.00 16.60
N SER A 3 13.57 -12.94 16.23
CA SER A 3 13.50 -13.52 14.88
C SER A 3 13.16 -12.45 13.85
N LYS A 4 14.12 -12.16 12.96
CA LYS A 4 13.91 -11.33 11.76
C LYS A 4 13.12 -12.18 10.77
N ARG A 5 11.82 -11.94 10.63
CA ARG A 5 11.05 -12.47 9.50
C ARG A 5 11.57 -11.80 8.23
N LYS A 6 12.37 -12.54 7.45
CA LYS A 6 12.73 -12.16 6.08
C LYS A 6 11.45 -12.12 5.25
N ILE A 7 11.03 -10.93 4.84
CA ILE A 7 9.94 -10.76 3.88
C ILE A 7 10.46 -11.30 2.54
N LYS A 8 9.82 -12.35 2.03
CA LYS A 8 10.10 -12.89 0.69
C LYS A 8 9.73 -11.81 -0.32
N LYS A 9 10.70 -11.41 -1.14
CA LYS A 9 10.46 -10.65 -2.38
C LYS A 9 9.39 -11.39 -3.18
N VAL A 10 8.23 -10.78 -3.36
CA VAL A 10 7.24 -11.23 -4.34
C VAL A 10 7.77 -10.73 -5.68
N ASN A 11 8.45 -11.61 -6.41
CA ASN A 11 8.78 -11.37 -7.81
C ASN A 11 7.46 -11.15 -8.54
N ILE A 12 7.25 -9.95 -9.04
CA ILE A 12 6.18 -9.62 -9.98
C ILE A 12 6.54 -10.31 -11.28
N VAL A 13 6.14 -11.57 -11.40
CA VAL A 13 6.02 -12.24 -12.67
C VAL A 13 4.58 -11.99 -13.10
N THR A 14 4.40 -11.25 -14.19
CA THR A 14 3.22 -11.35 -15.04
C THR A 14 3.10 -12.80 -15.52
N SER A 15 2.64 -13.69 -14.65
CA SER A 15 2.43 -15.10 -14.95
C SER A 15 0.94 -15.34 -15.00
N ASN A 16 0.47 -15.72 -16.20
CA ASN A 16 -0.81 -16.37 -16.44
C ASN A 16 -1.26 -17.15 -15.21
N ILE A 17 -2.24 -16.62 -14.47
CA ILE A 17 -2.84 -17.33 -13.34
C ILE A 17 -3.39 -18.65 -13.91
N PRO A 18 -2.94 -19.82 -13.43
CA PRO A 18 -3.42 -21.10 -13.93
C PRO A 18 -4.95 -21.17 -13.82
N LYS A 19 -5.63 -21.63 -14.88
CA LYS A 19 -7.11 -21.70 -14.92
C LYS A 19 -7.72 -22.47 -13.75
N GLU A 20 -6.99 -23.44 -13.18
CA GLU A 20 -7.39 -24.18 -11.98
C GLU A 20 -7.57 -23.27 -10.75
N ASN A 21 -6.73 -22.24 -10.57
CA ASN A 21 -6.87 -21.30 -9.46
C ASN A 21 -8.05 -20.34 -9.64
N LEU A 22 -8.40 -19.99 -10.88
CA LEU A 22 -9.57 -19.16 -11.19
C LEU A 22 -10.89 -19.89 -10.91
N ASN A 23 -10.94 -21.21 -11.14
CA ASN A 23 -12.12 -22.02 -10.83
C ASN A 23 -12.37 -22.14 -9.32
N ASN A 24 -11.34 -22.06 -8.48
CA ASN A 24 -11.48 -22.08 -7.01
C ASN A 24 -12.00 -20.76 -6.42
N ILE A 25 -12.03 -19.69 -7.20
CA ILE A 25 -12.53 -18.37 -6.79
C ILE A 25 -14.02 -18.23 -7.11
N LYS A 26 -14.52 -18.97 -8.11
CA LYS A 26 -15.94 -18.93 -8.50
C LYS A 26 -16.85 -19.41 -7.38
N GLY A 27 -17.81 -18.57 -6.99
CA GLY A 27 -18.76 -18.87 -5.91
C GLY A 27 -18.17 -18.86 -4.50
N THR A 28 -16.90 -18.52 -4.33
CA THR A 28 -16.22 -18.49 -3.02
C THR A 28 -16.40 -17.15 -2.30
N PHE A 29 -16.68 -16.08 -3.04
CA PHE A 29 -16.91 -14.74 -2.48
C PHE A 29 -18.37 -14.34 -2.59
N SER A 30 -18.98 -14.05 -1.44
CA SER A 30 -20.27 -13.39 -1.37
C SER A 30 -20.16 -11.91 -1.77
N GLN A 31 -21.28 -11.32 -2.22
CA GLN A 31 -21.35 -9.88 -2.50
C GLN A 31 -20.95 -9.04 -1.27
N TYR A 32 -21.25 -9.53 -0.05
CA TYR A 32 -20.84 -8.87 1.19
C TYR A 32 -19.31 -8.81 1.33
N GLU A 33 -18.61 -9.90 1.03
CA GLU A 33 -17.14 -9.95 1.10
C GLU A 33 -16.50 -9.05 0.04
N ILE A 34 -17.07 -8.99 -1.17
CA ILE A 34 -16.63 -8.07 -2.22
C ILE A 34 -16.81 -6.62 -1.77
N ASN A 35 -17.96 -6.27 -1.21
CA ASN A 35 -18.21 -4.92 -0.69
C ASN A 35 -17.24 -4.58 0.46
N ASN A 36 -16.91 -5.56 1.31
CA ASN A 36 -15.95 -5.36 2.39
C ASN A 36 -14.52 -5.16 1.86
N LEU A 37 -14.11 -5.86 0.79
CA LEU A 37 -12.84 -5.61 0.10
C LEU A 37 -12.74 -4.17 -0.39
N LEU A 38 -13.76 -3.70 -1.13
CA LEU A 38 -13.82 -2.33 -1.64
C LEU A 38 -13.74 -1.30 -0.51
N ARG A 39 -14.52 -1.50 0.55
CA ARG A 39 -14.50 -0.64 1.74
C ARG A 39 -13.10 -0.56 2.35
N ILE A 40 -12.40 -1.69 2.51
CA ILE A 40 -11.04 -1.70 3.08
C ILE A 40 -10.06 -0.92 2.19
N ILE A 41 -10.17 -1.04 0.87
CA ILE A 41 -9.33 -0.30 -0.08
C ILE A 41 -9.53 1.20 0.11
N GLU A 42 -10.78 1.65 0.10
CA GLU A 42 -11.14 3.07 0.21
C GLU A 42 -10.78 3.66 1.58
N GLU A 43 -11.06 2.94 2.67
CA GLU A 43 -10.68 3.35 4.01
C GLU A 43 -9.17 3.45 4.16
N SER A 44 -8.41 2.50 3.60
CA SER A 44 -6.95 2.54 3.65
C SER A 44 -6.42 3.77 2.93
N TYR A 45 -6.96 4.12 1.76
CA TYR A 45 -6.59 5.34 1.05
C TYR A 45 -6.88 6.60 1.87
N LYS A 46 -8.08 6.70 2.47
CA LYS A 46 -8.46 7.82 3.34
C LYS A 46 -7.53 7.94 4.56
N ILE A 47 -7.13 6.83 5.17
CA ILE A 47 -6.19 6.83 6.30
C ILE A 47 -4.83 7.34 5.85
N MET A 48 -4.31 6.85 4.72
CA MET A 48 -3.02 7.28 4.17
C MET A 48 -2.99 8.78 3.86
N GLN A 49 -4.09 9.36 3.38
CA GLN A 49 -4.19 10.80 3.15
C GLN A 49 -4.06 11.63 4.43
N ASN A 50 -4.47 11.06 5.57
CA ASN A 50 -4.65 11.80 6.81
C ASN A 50 -3.56 11.57 7.85
N THR A 51 -2.94 10.39 7.87
CA THR A 51 -1.92 10.01 8.85
C THR A 51 -0.66 10.90 8.79
N ASN A 52 0.05 10.94 9.91
CA ASN A 52 1.41 11.47 10.05
C ASN A 52 2.38 10.42 10.62
N ASP A 53 1.91 9.19 10.79
CA ASP A 53 2.75 8.04 11.12
C ASP A 53 3.05 7.28 9.83
N ILE A 54 4.33 7.27 9.46
CA ILE A 54 4.82 6.62 8.24
C ILE A 54 4.63 5.10 8.29
N LYS A 55 4.70 4.48 9.48
CA LYS A 55 4.46 3.06 9.64
C LYS A 55 3.02 2.72 9.28
N THR A 56 2.07 3.46 9.86
CA THR A 56 0.64 3.35 9.53
C THR A 56 0.39 3.57 8.03
N LEU A 57 1.04 4.55 7.40
CA LEU A 57 0.90 4.78 5.96
C LEU A 57 1.32 3.56 5.15
N CYS A 58 2.49 3.00 5.42
CA CYS A 58 3.02 1.85 4.70
C CYS A 58 2.17 0.59 4.93
N GLU A 59 1.77 0.31 6.17
CA GLU A 59 0.91 -0.85 6.49
C GLU A 59 -0.45 -0.75 5.77
N ARG A 60 -1.00 0.45 5.63
CA ARG A 60 -2.25 0.68 4.88
C ARG A 60 -2.07 0.53 3.38
N TYR A 61 -0.92 0.93 2.84
CA TYR A 61 -0.59 0.70 1.44
C TYR A 61 -0.50 -0.81 1.14
N GLU A 62 0.24 -1.58 1.94
CA GLU A 62 0.36 -3.03 1.77
C GLU A 62 -0.99 -3.75 1.87
N LEU A 63 -1.79 -3.38 2.89
CA LEU A 63 -3.13 -3.93 3.07
C LEU A 63 -4.02 -3.64 1.85
N ALA A 64 -4.06 -2.39 1.39
CA ALA A 64 -4.87 -2.00 0.25
C ALA A 64 -4.42 -2.72 -1.02
N MET A 65 -3.13 -2.75 -1.31
CA MET A 65 -2.58 -3.44 -2.49
C MET A 65 -2.93 -4.92 -2.46
N SER A 66 -2.82 -5.59 -1.32
CA SER A 66 -3.27 -6.98 -1.17
C SER A 66 -4.76 -7.16 -1.53
N LYS A 67 -5.64 -6.25 -1.09
CA LYS A 67 -7.08 -6.32 -1.41
C LYS A 67 -7.37 -5.99 -2.86
N ILE A 68 -6.63 -5.06 -3.46
CA ILE A 68 -6.72 -4.71 -4.88
C ILE A 68 -6.33 -5.91 -5.76
N TYR A 69 -5.29 -6.67 -5.38
CA TYR A 69 -4.93 -7.88 -6.10
C TYR A 69 -6.00 -8.97 -5.99
N THR A 70 -6.61 -9.15 -4.81
CA THR A 70 -7.78 -10.05 -4.68
C THR A 70 -8.94 -9.58 -5.56
N LEU A 71 -9.20 -8.28 -5.63
CA LEU A 71 -10.23 -7.72 -6.53
C LEU A 71 -9.90 -8.03 -8.00
N LYS A 72 -8.63 -7.92 -8.40
CA LYS A 72 -8.17 -8.28 -9.75
C LYS A 72 -8.40 -9.76 -10.07
N GLU A 73 -8.14 -10.64 -9.12
CA GLU A 73 -8.41 -12.08 -9.27
C GLU A 73 -9.92 -12.35 -9.47
N LEU A 74 -10.77 -11.65 -8.73
CA LEU A 74 -12.23 -11.73 -8.88
C LEU A 74 -12.71 -11.22 -10.25
N GLU A 75 -12.10 -10.16 -10.78
CA GLU A 75 -12.37 -9.67 -12.14
C GLU A 75 -12.01 -10.71 -13.20
N LEU A 76 -10.82 -11.32 -13.07
CA LEU A 76 -10.34 -12.36 -13.98
C LEU A 76 -11.19 -13.63 -13.91
N ALA A 77 -11.75 -13.94 -12.74
CA ALA A 77 -12.70 -15.03 -12.54
C ALA A 77 -14.13 -14.68 -13.00
N ASN A 78 -14.38 -13.42 -13.41
CA ASN A 78 -15.69 -12.89 -13.83
C ASN A 78 -16.72 -12.86 -12.68
N GLU A 79 -16.25 -12.79 -11.43
CA GLU A 79 -17.05 -12.68 -10.19
C GLU A 79 -17.26 -11.22 -9.76
N TYR A 80 -16.41 -10.31 -10.24
CA TYR A 80 -16.58 -8.87 -10.05
C TYR A 80 -16.50 -8.14 -11.39
N LYS A 81 -17.43 -7.20 -11.62
CA LYS A 81 -17.49 -6.33 -12.81
C LYS A 81 -17.84 -4.88 -12.45
N GLY A 82 -17.62 -4.50 -11.20
CA GLY A 82 -18.00 -3.19 -10.69
C GLY A 82 -17.06 -2.08 -11.15
N ASN A 83 -17.51 -0.85 -10.93
CA ASN A 83 -16.72 0.36 -11.10
C ASN A 83 -16.67 1.05 -9.72
N PRO A 84 -15.48 1.33 -9.16
CA PRO A 84 -14.15 1.21 -9.77
C PRO A 84 -13.62 -0.23 -9.88
N ASN A 85 -12.83 -0.48 -10.92
CA ASN A 85 -12.14 -1.75 -11.13
C ASN A 85 -10.78 -1.79 -10.42
N ALA A 86 -10.14 -2.95 -10.38
CA ALA A 86 -8.85 -3.13 -9.73
C ALA A 86 -7.76 -2.24 -10.36
N ASP A 87 -7.74 -2.09 -11.68
CA ASP A 87 -6.73 -1.25 -12.36
C ASP A 87 -6.84 0.23 -11.99
N TYR A 88 -8.07 0.73 -11.81
CA TYR A 88 -8.31 2.07 -11.27
C TYR A 88 -7.66 2.22 -9.89
N TYR A 89 -7.88 1.26 -8.98
CA TYR A 89 -7.30 1.35 -7.65
C TYR A 89 -5.77 1.17 -7.66
N ILE A 90 -5.22 0.28 -8.51
CA ILE A 90 -3.76 0.17 -8.71
C ILE A 90 -3.20 1.54 -9.12
N SER A 91 -3.81 2.17 -10.13
CA SER A 91 -3.37 3.49 -10.61
C SER A 91 -3.49 4.56 -9.53
N LEU A 92 -4.61 4.59 -8.81
CA LEU A 92 -4.84 5.54 -7.71
C LEU A 92 -3.75 5.43 -6.64
N PHE A 93 -3.41 4.22 -6.20
CA PHE A 93 -2.43 4.01 -5.14
C PHE A 93 -1.00 4.25 -5.62
N THR A 94 -0.60 3.66 -6.75
CA THR A 94 0.77 3.76 -7.26
C THR A 94 1.13 5.19 -7.68
N SER A 95 0.23 5.89 -8.38
CA SER A 95 0.48 7.25 -8.86
C SER A 95 0.54 8.28 -7.73
N ASN A 96 -0.10 8.00 -6.59
CA ASN A 96 -0.15 8.93 -5.46
C ASN A 96 0.80 8.56 -4.31
N TYR A 97 1.43 7.38 -4.34
CA TYR A 97 2.17 6.86 -3.18
C TYR A 97 3.27 7.82 -2.69
N TYR A 98 4.07 8.36 -3.61
CA TYR A 98 5.16 9.29 -3.26
C TYR A 98 4.61 10.60 -2.68
N GLN A 99 3.51 11.12 -3.23
CA GLN A 99 2.85 12.32 -2.70
C GLN A 99 2.27 12.08 -1.31
N LEU A 100 1.72 10.89 -1.05
CA LEU A 100 1.19 10.52 0.27
C LEU A 100 2.31 10.43 1.31
N ILE A 101 3.45 9.81 0.96
CA ILE A 101 4.63 9.77 1.83
C ILE A 101 5.11 11.19 2.15
N ARG A 102 5.22 12.06 1.14
CA ARG A 102 5.62 13.46 1.34
C ARG A 102 4.66 14.21 2.26
N ARG A 103 3.36 14.10 2.04
CA ARG A 103 2.36 14.72 2.92
C ARG A 103 2.44 14.19 4.35
N CYS A 104 2.69 12.90 4.53
CA CYS A 104 2.89 12.29 5.84
C CYS A 104 4.15 12.86 6.51
N HIS A 105 5.26 12.97 5.77
CA HIS A 105 6.51 13.58 6.21
C HIS A 105 6.32 15.03 6.68
N ASP A 106 5.66 15.86 5.85
CA ASP A 106 5.41 17.26 6.17
C ASP A 106 4.56 17.41 7.45
N LYS A 107 3.53 16.56 7.60
CA LYS A 107 2.70 16.55 8.82
C LYS A 107 3.47 16.08 10.05
N PHE A 108 4.35 15.10 9.88
CA PHE A 108 5.18 14.54 10.93
C PHE A 108 6.16 15.62 11.45
N LEU A 109 6.92 16.26 10.57
CA LEU A 109 7.89 17.30 10.95
C LEU A 109 7.25 18.61 11.46
N LYS A 110 6.02 18.92 11.03
CA LYS A 110 5.27 20.08 11.58
C LYS A 110 5.01 20.00 13.08
N LYS A 111 4.99 18.79 13.66
CA LYS A 111 4.81 18.60 15.11
C LYS A 111 6.08 18.90 15.91
N VAL A 112 7.24 18.90 15.26
CA VAL A 112 8.54 19.07 15.91
C VAL A 112 8.92 20.54 15.92
N LYS A 113 9.20 21.10 17.11
CA LYS A 113 9.37 22.55 17.28
C LYS A 113 10.81 23.01 17.11
N THR A 114 11.79 22.19 17.49
CA THR A 114 13.20 22.60 17.46
C THR A 114 13.93 22.07 16.23
N LYS A 115 14.96 22.80 15.77
CA LYS A 115 15.79 22.37 14.63
C LYS A 115 16.54 21.07 14.93
N LYS A 116 17.04 20.90 16.15
CA LYS A 116 17.82 19.71 16.54
C LYS A 116 16.95 18.45 16.57
N GLU A 117 15.74 18.53 17.14
CA GLU A 117 14.80 17.41 17.12
C GLU A 117 14.33 17.10 15.71
N LYS A 118 14.13 18.11 14.84
CA LYS A 118 13.72 17.88 13.45
C LYS A 118 14.69 16.96 12.71
N ILE A 119 16.00 17.15 12.88
CA ILE A 119 17.02 16.30 12.25
C ILE A 119 16.87 14.84 12.73
N ILE A 120 16.73 14.65 14.05
CA ILE A 120 16.59 13.31 14.65
C ILE A 120 15.30 12.62 14.18
N GLU A 121 14.19 13.35 14.20
CA GLU A 121 12.89 12.83 13.78
C GLU A 121 12.85 12.55 12.27
N GLU A 122 13.48 13.40 11.45
CA GLU A 122 13.62 13.18 10.01
C GLU A 122 14.42 11.91 9.72
N ASP A 123 15.55 11.69 10.40
CA ASP A 123 16.31 10.45 10.29
C ASP A 123 15.49 9.22 10.71
N ASN A 124 14.70 9.34 11.79
CA ASN A 124 13.81 8.27 12.24
C ASN A 124 12.71 7.97 11.20
N PHE A 125 12.12 9.01 10.59
CA PHE A 125 11.12 8.86 9.55
C PHE A 125 11.66 8.05 8.36
N TRP A 126 12.83 8.45 7.84
CA TRP A 126 13.46 7.78 6.71
C TRP A 126 13.90 6.37 7.05
N LYS A 127 14.38 6.15 8.28
CA LYS A 127 14.74 4.83 8.77
C LYS A 127 13.52 3.89 8.79
N VAL A 128 12.38 4.33 9.31
CA VAL A 128 11.16 3.50 9.30
C VAL A 128 10.71 3.24 7.86
N LEU A 129 10.71 4.26 6.99
CA LEU A 129 10.33 4.07 5.58
C LEU A 129 11.21 3.05 4.87
N SER A 130 12.52 3.04 5.15
CA SER A 130 13.47 2.08 4.56
C SER A 130 13.18 0.60 4.90
N GLU A 131 12.33 0.32 5.89
CA GLU A 131 11.88 -1.03 6.19
C GLU A 131 10.80 -1.53 5.21
N TYR A 132 10.15 -0.61 4.48
CA TYR A 132 9.01 -0.89 3.60
C TYR A 132 9.31 -0.70 2.12
N VAL A 133 10.29 0.14 1.77
CA VAL A 133 10.65 0.43 0.38
C VAL A 133 12.12 0.11 0.12
N ASP A 134 12.45 -0.18 -1.15
CA ASP A 134 13.84 -0.37 -1.54
C ASP A 134 14.63 0.95 -1.55
N GLU A 135 15.95 0.83 -1.63
CA GLU A 135 16.87 1.97 -1.59
C GLU A 135 16.66 2.96 -2.75
N TYR A 136 16.29 2.49 -3.94
CA TYR A 136 16.03 3.37 -5.10
C TYR A 136 14.76 4.17 -4.87
N THR A 137 13.67 3.50 -4.46
CA THR A 137 12.41 4.17 -4.10
C THR A 137 12.63 5.21 -2.99
N LEU A 138 13.43 4.87 -1.96
CA LEU A 138 13.75 5.78 -0.87
C LEU A 138 14.51 7.01 -1.38
N GLN A 139 15.48 6.83 -2.27
CA GLN A 139 16.27 7.91 -2.84
C GLN A 139 15.42 8.82 -3.74
N ASP A 140 14.54 8.25 -4.56
CA ASP A 140 13.62 9.01 -5.41
C ASP A 140 12.72 9.92 -4.56
N ILE A 141 12.17 9.39 -3.46
CA ILE A 141 11.31 10.18 -2.57
C ILE A 141 12.09 11.33 -1.92
N LYS A 142 13.33 11.10 -1.50
CA LYS A 142 14.20 12.14 -0.92
C LYS A 142 14.56 13.23 -1.93
N ASN A 143 14.71 12.85 -3.21
CA ASN A 143 15.08 13.75 -4.31
C ASN A 143 13.89 14.57 -4.86
N LEU A 144 12.65 14.30 -4.46
CA LEU A 144 11.48 15.11 -4.82
C LEU A 144 11.41 16.46 -4.08
N ASN A 145 12.44 16.80 -3.29
CA ASN A 145 12.57 18.01 -2.50
C ASN A 145 13.33 19.12 -3.24
#